data_AF-A0A7J8ZLJ1-F1
#
_entry.id   AF-A0A7J8ZLJ1-F1
#
_cell.length_a   1.000
_cell.length_b   1.000
_cell.length_c   1.000
_cell.angle_alpha   90.00
_cell.angle_beta   90.00
_cell.angle_gamma   90.00
#
_symmetry.space_group_name_H-M   'P 1'
#
loop_
_entity.id
_entity.type
_entity.pdbx_description
1 polymer ?
#
loop_
_entity_poly.entity_id
_entity_poly.type
_entity_poly.pdbx_seq_one_letter_code
_entity_poly.pdbx_strand_id
1 'polypeptide(L)' 'WLPGWLNVVNENSNSLFLTIGPGDFLVHHAITLGLHTTTVILVKDALDARSSKLLLDKKDFSYSFPYDGLR' A
#
# COMPACT_ATOMS: atom_id res chain seq x y z
N TRP A 1 -21.35 2.02 29.52
CA TRP A 1 -20.57 2.22 28.28
C TRP A 1 -21.46 2.09 27.04
N LEU A 2 -22.20 0.99 26.86
CA LEU A 2 -23.03 0.76 25.66
C LEU A 2 -24.11 1.83 25.39
N PRO A 3 -24.90 2.29 26.39
CA PRO A 3 -25.89 3.33 26.14
C PRO A 3 -25.27 4.67 25.70
N GLY A 4 -24.14 5.06 26.30
CA GLY A 4 -23.40 6.26 25.90
C GLY A 4 -22.77 6.13 24.51
N TRP A 5 -22.24 4.95 24.17
CA TRP A 5 -21.73 4.68 22.82
C TRP A 5 -22.80 4.83 21.75
N LEU A 6 -24.00 4.25 21.98
CA LEU A 6 -25.12 4.39 21.05
C LEU A 6 -25.60 5.83 20.92
N ASN A 7 -25.56 6.62 22.00
CA ASN A 7 -25.89 8.04 21.90
C ASN A 7 -24.92 8.76 20.96
N VAL A 8 -23.61 8.59 21.20
CA VAL A 8 -22.56 9.28 20.46
C VAL A 8 -22.49 8.83 19.00
N VAL A 9 -22.71 7.56 18.68
CA VAL A 9 -22.74 7.08 17.27
C VAL A 9 -23.94 7.63 16.48
N ASN A 10 -25.05 7.95 17.15
CA ASN A 10 -26.24 8.51 16.51
C ASN A 10 -26.27 10.06 16.53
N GLU A 11 -25.24 10.71 17.05
CA GLU A 11 -25.10 12.17 17.06
C GLU A 11 -24.47 12.69 15.75
N ASN A 12 -25.21 13.49 14.97
CA ASN A 12 -24.73 14.07 13.71
C ASN A 12 -23.71 15.22 13.88
N SER A 13 -23.41 15.63 15.11
CA SER A 13 -22.51 16.75 15.41
C SER A 13 -21.05 16.34 15.61
N ASN A 14 -20.74 15.04 15.58
CA ASN A 14 -19.39 14.52 15.73
C ASN A 14 -18.92 13.83 14.44
N SER A 15 -17.66 13.38 14.42
CA SER A 15 -17.05 12.71 13.27
C SER A 15 -16.97 11.19 13.42
N LEU A 16 -17.68 10.60 14.38
CA LEU A 16 -17.69 9.16 14.58
C LEU A 16 -18.66 8.53 13.57
N PHE A 17 -18.12 7.70 12.68
CA PHE A 17 -18.87 7.06 11.58
C PHE A 17 -19.62 8.05 10.68
N LEU A 18 -18.87 8.90 9.99
CA LEU A 18 -19.43 9.77 8.95
C LEU A 18 -20.24 8.96 7.93
N THR A 19 -21.32 9.56 7.43
CA THR A 19 -22.12 8.99 6.35
C THR A 19 -21.26 8.75 5.12
N ILE A 20 -21.19 7.49 4.69
CA ILE A 20 -20.39 7.06 3.53
C ILE A 20 -21.26 7.16 2.27
N GLY A 21 -20.76 7.84 1.25
CA GLY A 21 -21.38 7.92 -0.06
C GLY A 21 -20.67 7.07 -1.13
N PRO A 22 -21.18 7.07 -2.38
CA PRO A 22 -20.52 6.41 -3.51
C PRO A 22 -19.13 6.97 -3.83
N GLY A 23 -18.88 8.24 -3.52
CA GLY A 23 -17.56 8.86 -3.70
C GLY A 23 -16.50 8.26 -2.76
N ASP A 24 -16.86 8.05 -1.49
CA ASP A 24 -15.98 7.44 -0.49
C ASP A 24 -15.61 6.01 -0.87
N PHE A 25 -16.54 5.27 -1.48
CA PHE A 25 -16.26 3.93 -2.02
C PHE A 25 -15.15 3.97 -3.08
N LEU A 26 -15.24 4.89 -4.05
CA LEU A 26 -14.24 5.03 -5.11
C LEU A 26 -12.88 5.43 -4.56
N VAL A 27 -12.82 6.39 -3.64
CA VAL A 27 -11.57 6.82 -3.01
C VAL A 27 -10.95 5.69 -2.19
N HIS A 28 -11.75 4.93 -1.45
CA HIS A 28 -11.25 3.79 -0.69
C HIS A 28 -10.64 2.71 -1.60
N HIS A 29 -11.24 2.47 -2.77
CA HIS A 29 -10.67 1.56 -3.78
C HIS A 29 -9.38 2.11 -4.38
N ALA A 30 -9.32 3.40 -4.69
CA ALA A 30 -8.10 4.04 -5.19
C ALA A 30 -6.94 3.93 -4.17
N ILE A 31 -7.21 4.18 -2.89
CA ILE A 31 -6.22 4.02 -1.81
C ILE A 31 -5.78 2.56 -1.70
N THR A 32 -6.73 1.62 -1.74
CA THR A 32 -6.44 0.19 -1.66
C THR A 32 -5.57 -0.25 -2.83
N LEU A 33 -5.87 0.19 -4.06
CA LEU A 33 -5.06 -0.10 -5.24
C LEU A 33 -3.65 0.49 -5.13
N GLY A 34 -3.54 1.74 -4.65
CA GLY A 34 -2.26 2.38 -4.37
C GLY A 34 -1.42 1.58 -3.37
N LEU A 35 -2.03 1.19 -2.25
CA LEU A 35 -1.37 0.39 -1.21
C LEU A 35 -0.88 -0.97 -1.75
N HIS A 36 -1.72 -1.67 -2.52
CA HIS A 36 -1.33 -2.94 -3.15
C HIS A 36 -0.19 -2.74 -4.14
N THR A 37 -0.25 -1.70 -4.98
CA THR A 37 0.78 -1.41 -5.98
C THR A 37 2.11 -1.08 -5.32
N THR A 38 2.14 -0.18 -4.33
CA THR A 38 3.34 0.14 -3.56
C THR A 38 3.92 -1.10 -2.88
N THR A 39 3.07 -1.94 -2.30
CA THR A 39 3.50 -3.18 -1.65
C THR A 39 4.12 -4.15 -2.66
N VAL A 40 3.48 -4.36 -3.82
CA VAL A 40 4.01 -5.24 -4.88
C VAL A 40 5.36 -4.73 -5.38
N ILE A 41 5.54 -3.42 -5.57
CA ILE A 41 6.82 -2.84 -6.00
C ILE A 41 7.92 -3.13 -4.98
N LEU A 42 7.67 -2.83 -3.70
CA LEU A 42 8.67 -3.02 -2.63
C LEU A 42 8.99 -4.49 -2.37
N VAL A 43 7.97 -5.34 -2.33
CA VAL A 43 8.15 -6.78 -2.09
C VAL A 43 8.89 -7.42 -3.26
N LYS A 44 8.54 -7.07 -4.50
CA LYS A 44 9.24 -7.56 -5.68
C LYS A 44 10.71 -7.13 -5.67
N ASP A 45 10.99 -5.86 -5.38
CA ASP A 45 12.38 -5.36 -5.31
C ASP A 45 13.20 -6.13 -4.27
N ALA A 46 12.63 -6.34 -3.07
CA ALA A 46 13.28 -7.10 -2.00
C ALA A 46 13.50 -8.57 -2.36
N LEU A 47 12.53 -9.23 -3.02
CA LEU A 47 12.64 -10.63 -3.45
C LEU A 47 13.67 -10.79 -4.58
N ASP A 48 13.68 -9.88 -5.55
CA ASP A 48 14.59 -9.89 -6.70
C ASP A 48 15.95 -9.23 -6.39
N ALA A 49 16.24 -8.84 -5.14
CA ALA A 49 17.45 -8.09 -4.77
C ALA A 49 18.73 -8.91 -4.93
N ARG A 50 18.71 -10.22 -4.63
CA ARG A 50 19.90 -11.07 -4.69
C ARG A 50 20.17 -11.67 -6.06
N SER A 51 19.11 -12.00 -6.79
CA SER A 51 19.20 -12.64 -8.10
C SER A 51 17.83 -12.55 -8.76
N SER A 52 17.82 -12.41 -10.08
CA SER A 52 16.64 -12.51 -10.91
C SER A 52 16.99 -13.28 -12.17
N LYS A 53 15.98 -13.75 -12.91
CA LYS A 53 16.23 -14.43 -14.19
C LYS A 53 17.00 -13.55 -15.19
N LEU A 54 16.84 -12.23 -15.11
CA LEU A 54 17.52 -11.26 -15.98
C LEU A 54 18.98 -11.04 -15.55
N LEU A 55 19.23 -10.94 -14.24
CA LEU A 55 20.54 -10.66 -13.65
C LEU A 55 20.80 -11.64 -12.50
N LEU A 56 21.56 -12.70 -12.79
CA LEU A 56 21.74 -13.84 -11.88
C LEU A 56 22.68 -13.54 -10.72
N ASP A 57 23.67 -12.68 -10.95
CA ASP A 57 24.72 -12.25 -10.02
C ASP A 57 24.40 -10.88 -9.40
N LYS A 58 23.13 -10.48 -9.33
CA LYS A 58 22.71 -9.18 -8.76
C LYS A 58 23.25 -8.93 -7.34
N LYS A 59 23.41 -9.98 -6.53
CA LYS A 59 24.02 -9.94 -5.19
C LYS A 59 25.48 -9.46 -5.17
N ASP A 60 26.19 -9.56 -6.29
CA ASP A 60 27.60 -9.19 -6.41
C ASP A 60 27.74 -7.70 -6.75
N PHE A 61 26.63 -7.00 -6.99
CA PHE A 61 26.53 -5.55 -7.08
C PHE A 61 26.13 -4.93 -5.72
N SER A 62 26.40 -3.63 -5.56
CA SER A 62 25.87 -2.81 -4.46
C SER A 62 24.34 -2.70 -4.54
N TYR A 63 23.68 -2.38 -3.42
CA TYR A 63 22.22 -2.17 -3.38
C TYR A 63 21.70 -1.15 -4.43
N SER A 64 22.51 -0.15 -4.76
CA SER A 64 22.25 0.82 -5.83
C SER A 64 23.36 0.77 -6.87
N PHE A 65 23.00 0.43 -8.11
CA PHE A 65 23.88 0.43 -9.28
C PHE A 65 23.06 0.88 -10.51
N PRO A 66 23.68 1.50 -11.54
CA PRO A 66 22.94 2.14 -12.62
C PRO A 66 22.23 1.15 -13.55
N TYR A 67 22.95 0.15 -14.08
CA TYR A 67 22.45 -0.99 -14.87
C TYR A 67 23.61 -1.97 -15.19
N ASP A 68 23.32 -3.18 -15.68
CA ASP A 68 24.31 -4.26 -15.94
C ASP A 68 25.10 -4.13 -17.27
N GLY A 69 24.76 -3.17 -18.13
CA GLY A 69 25.45 -2.99 -19.42
C GLY A 69 25.04 -3.99 -20.51
N LEU A 70 25.77 -3.97 -21.63
CA LEU A 70 25.77 -5.04 -22.63
C LEU A 70 26.86 -6.04 -22.23
N ARG A 71 26.49 -7.05 -21.44
CA ARG A 71 27.32 -8.22 -21.18
C ARG A 71 26.75 -9.44 -21.87
#